data_AF-A0A6G0WTH2-F1
#
_entry.id   AF-A0A6G0WTH2-F1
#
_cell.length_a   1.000
_cell.length_b   1.000
_cell.length_c   1.000
_cell.angle_alpha   90.00
_cell.angle_beta   90.00
_cell.angle_gamma   90.00
#
_symmetry.space_group_name_H-M   'P 1'
#
loop_
_entity.id
_entity.type
_entity.pdbx_description
1 polymer ?
#
loop_
_entity_poly.entity_id
_entity_poly.type
_entity_poly.pdbx_seq_one_letter_code
_entity_poly.pdbx_strand_id
1 'polypeptide(L)'
;MSVRRAEAKAAAQKRAFEEAEEEEKTANVEKKAKVVDATSFATYGLSEHMPPTAVHLVHLFSSLEFSLTTLQLYHRTADFPTIKAAVESSSKCTFTIQEFARIVTVYPEAYDLSFTKPTDNTLPELCIKTASLSFPKRMTTFCTALNDKLAEFLASNPTADDFEVPEASLPPAEEAMGPTPIAQLRSQEVRHAAAAAALTPLEQAAFLAKPLPKELEGLPSWLVKKVRTAEWQRNVLKNNAADGANDRFEATLPQLCDQIQAYSVFTGKTAFELDKLVQNLNKAPIPDKIKEQIERVAEMVPFWLTVVESDKTRVVRLNPKQRYPAVKQIISQSVKLN
;
A
#
# COMPACT_ATOMS: atom_id res chain seq x y z
N MET A 1 60.11 48.05 -4.98
CA MET A 1 59.48 47.80 -3.67
C MET A 1 58.01 48.28 -3.55
N SER A 2 57.50 49.14 -4.43
CA SER A 2 56.13 49.70 -4.32
C SER A 2 55.01 48.72 -4.71
N VAL A 3 55.19 47.92 -5.76
CA VAL A 3 54.14 47.04 -6.31
C VAL A 3 53.77 45.88 -5.38
N ARG A 4 54.77 45.20 -4.77
CA ARG A 4 54.52 44.10 -3.81
C ARG A 4 53.79 44.54 -2.54
N ARG A 5 53.93 45.80 -2.12
CA ARG A 5 53.17 46.36 -0.98
C ARG A 5 51.72 46.65 -1.35
N ALA A 6 51.47 47.09 -2.58
CA ALA A 6 50.10 47.33 -3.07
C ALA A 6 49.32 46.01 -3.24
N GLU A 7 49.96 44.98 -3.79
CA GLU A 7 49.36 43.64 -3.96
C GLU A 7 49.07 42.96 -2.61
N ALA A 8 50.00 43.06 -1.65
CA ALA A 8 49.78 42.54 -0.30
C ALA A 8 48.62 43.25 0.43
N LYS A 9 48.47 44.57 0.21
CA LYS A 9 47.38 45.36 0.81
C LYS A 9 46.02 45.03 0.17
N ALA A 10 45.98 44.81 -1.14
CA ALA A 10 44.78 44.39 -1.86
C ALA A 10 44.34 42.97 -1.47
N ALA A 11 45.27 42.03 -1.30
CA ALA A 11 44.98 40.68 -0.86
C ALA A 11 44.46 40.63 0.60
N ALA A 12 45.01 41.47 1.48
CA ALA A 12 44.53 41.60 2.86
C ALA A 12 43.12 42.21 2.92
N GLN A 13 42.83 43.23 2.11
CA GLN A 13 41.48 43.81 2.03
C GLN A 13 40.45 42.83 1.46
N LYS A 14 40.82 42.01 0.47
CA LYS A 14 39.92 41.00 -0.07
C LYS A 14 39.55 39.92 0.95
N ARG A 15 40.53 39.43 1.72
CA ARG A 15 40.28 38.44 2.79
C ARG A 15 39.45 39.01 3.93
N ALA A 16 39.72 40.24 4.35
CA ALA A 16 38.93 40.90 5.40
C ALA A 16 37.48 41.13 4.98
N PHE A 17 37.22 41.34 3.69
CA PHE A 17 35.85 41.48 3.17
C PHE A 17 35.12 40.14 3.08
N GLU A 18 35.82 39.07 2.68
CA GLU A 18 35.28 37.71 2.60
C GLU A 18 34.99 37.13 4.01
N GLU A 19 35.86 37.38 4.98
CA GLU A 19 35.67 37.02 6.39
C GLU A 19 34.53 37.81 7.04
N ALA A 20 34.38 39.11 6.70
CA ALA A 20 33.25 39.91 7.15
C ALA A 20 31.91 39.47 6.51
N GLU A 21 31.90 39.06 5.25
CA GLU A 21 30.69 38.48 4.61
C GLU A 21 30.32 37.13 5.20
N GLU A 22 31.29 36.30 5.59
CA GLU A 22 31.05 35.03 6.27
C GLU A 22 30.55 35.24 7.70
N GLU A 23 31.14 36.16 8.47
CA GLU A 23 30.66 36.54 9.81
C GLU A 23 29.28 37.21 9.78
N GLU A 24 28.97 38.03 8.76
CA GLU A 24 27.63 38.60 8.61
C GLU A 24 26.61 37.52 8.22
N LYS A 25 26.99 36.54 7.40
CA LYS A 25 26.12 35.39 7.07
C LYS A 25 25.87 34.52 8.30
N THR A 26 26.89 34.20 9.11
CA THR A 26 26.69 33.41 10.33
C THR A 26 25.89 34.18 11.39
N ALA A 27 26.19 35.47 11.60
CA ALA A 27 25.43 36.30 12.54
C ALA A 27 23.97 36.54 12.11
N ASN A 28 23.67 36.56 10.81
CA ASN A 28 22.31 36.71 10.30
C ASN A 28 21.54 35.38 10.28
N VAL A 29 22.23 34.23 10.28
CA VAL A 29 21.66 32.91 10.58
C VAL A 29 21.31 32.81 12.06
N GLU A 30 22.19 33.25 12.96
CA GLU A 30 21.96 33.25 14.41
C GLU A 30 20.88 34.23 14.86
N LYS A 31 20.79 35.44 14.27
CA LYS A 31 19.76 36.44 14.61
C LYS A 31 18.34 36.11 14.11
N LYS A 32 18.18 35.14 13.19
CA LYS A 32 16.86 34.72 12.69
C LYS A 32 16.22 33.61 13.51
N ALA A 33 16.98 32.91 14.35
CA ALA A 33 16.43 31.97 15.32
C ALA A 33 15.89 32.74 16.53
N LYS A 34 14.68 33.28 16.41
CA LYS A 34 13.89 33.64 17.59
C LYS A 34 13.70 32.33 18.36
N VAL A 35 14.47 32.13 19.43
CA VAL A 35 14.45 30.88 20.21
C VAL A 35 13.02 30.68 20.69
N VAL A 36 12.32 29.75 20.06
CA VAL A 36 10.97 29.36 20.47
C VAL A 36 11.16 28.52 21.71
N ASP A 37 10.72 29.04 22.85
CA ASP A 37 10.83 28.37 24.13
C ASP A 37 9.62 27.45 24.38
N ALA A 38 9.82 26.39 25.18
CA ALA A 38 8.80 25.38 25.51
C ALA A 38 7.53 26.02 26.11
N THR A 39 7.70 27.13 26.83
CA THR A 39 6.61 27.94 27.40
C THR A 39 5.59 28.42 26.36
N SER A 40 6.00 28.58 25.10
CA SER A 40 5.12 28.97 23.99
C SER A 40 4.06 27.91 23.67
N PHE A 41 4.29 26.66 24.07
CA PHE A 41 3.41 25.51 23.81
C PHE A 41 2.82 24.90 25.09
N ALA A 42 3.00 25.55 26.25
CA ALA A 42 2.43 25.10 27.52
C ALA A 42 0.89 24.98 27.47
N THR A 43 0.23 25.81 26.67
CA THR A 43 -1.24 25.75 26.44
C THR A 43 -1.69 24.44 25.81
N TYR A 44 -0.80 23.74 25.12
CA TYR A 44 -1.04 22.43 24.50
C TYR A 44 -0.48 21.27 25.33
N GLY A 45 0.06 21.56 26.52
CA GLY A 45 0.56 20.55 27.46
C GLY A 45 2.00 20.12 27.21
N LEU A 46 2.83 20.86 26.47
CA LEU A 46 4.25 20.55 26.32
C LEU A 46 4.98 20.69 27.66
N SER A 47 5.87 19.73 27.98
CA SER A 47 6.71 19.78 29.19
C SER A 47 7.67 20.98 29.17
N GLU A 48 7.84 21.63 30.32
CA GLU A 48 8.81 22.73 30.52
C GLU A 48 10.26 22.24 30.37
N HIS A 49 10.51 20.96 30.63
CA HIS A 49 11.84 20.34 30.52
C HIS A 49 12.13 19.77 29.12
N MET A 50 11.31 20.12 28.12
CA MET A 50 11.50 19.63 26.76
C MET A 50 12.78 20.23 26.15
N PRO A 51 13.69 19.40 25.59
CA PRO A 51 14.93 19.87 24.99
C PRO A 51 14.68 20.80 23.78
N PRO A 52 15.60 21.74 23.50
CA PRO A 52 15.43 22.71 22.41
C PRO A 52 15.20 22.07 21.03
N THR A 53 15.82 20.92 20.76
CA THR A 53 15.65 20.13 19.53
C THR A 53 14.21 19.65 19.34
N ALA A 54 13.58 19.20 20.42
CA ALA A 54 12.20 18.72 20.42
C ALA A 54 11.20 19.90 20.41
N VAL A 55 11.52 21.01 21.08
CA VAL A 55 10.72 22.27 20.98
C VAL A 55 10.74 22.81 19.55
N HIS A 56 11.89 22.76 18.87
CA HIS A 56 11.99 23.10 17.46
C HIS A 56 11.08 22.24 16.59
N LEU A 57 10.99 20.93 16.87
CA LEU A 57 10.09 20.03 16.16
C LEU A 57 8.61 20.39 16.36
N VAL A 58 8.21 20.81 17.56
CA VAL A 58 6.85 21.31 17.84
C VAL A 58 6.56 22.59 17.06
N HIS A 59 7.55 23.50 16.97
CA HIS A 59 7.43 24.70 16.16
C HIS A 59 7.23 24.38 14.66
N LEU A 60 8.04 23.47 14.11
CA LEU A 60 7.88 23.00 12.74
C LEU A 60 6.52 22.34 12.50
N PHE A 61 6.03 21.53 13.45
CA PHE A 61 4.69 20.93 13.39
C PHE A 61 3.59 22.00 13.36
N SER A 62 3.68 23.04 14.21
CA SER A 62 2.73 24.15 14.20
C SER A 62 2.71 24.90 12.86
N SER A 63 3.88 25.16 12.28
CA SER A 63 4.00 25.81 10.98
C SER A 63 3.47 24.91 9.85
N LEU A 64 3.75 23.61 9.88
CA LEU A 64 3.23 22.62 8.94
C LEU A 64 1.70 22.59 8.95
N GLU A 65 1.09 22.52 10.12
CA GLU A 65 -0.37 22.51 10.27
C GLU A 65 -1.02 23.78 9.70
N PHE A 66 -0.41 24.94 9.96
CA PHE A 66 -0.87 26.22 9.42
C PHE A 66 -0.74 26.26 7.89
N SER A 67 0.40 25.84 7.35
CA SER A 67 0.64 25.78 5.90
C SER A 67 -0.33 24.83 5.19
N LEU A 68 -0.59 23.65 5.76
CA LEU A 68 -1.53 22.68 5.21
C LEU A 68 -2.96 23.22 5.21
N THR A 69 -3.39 23.83 6.30
CA THR A 69 -4.71 24.48 6.39
C THR A 69 -4.85 25.56 5.32
N THR A 70 -3.80 26.36 5.12
CA THR A 70 -3.77 27.43 4.12
C THR A 70 -3.87 26.86 2.70
N LEU A 71 -3.10 25.83 2.37
CA LEU A 71 -3.14 25.19 1.04
C LEU A 71 -4.50 24.56 0.76
N GLN A 72 -5.11 23.91 1.76
CA GLN A 72 -6.45 23.35 1.66
C GLN A 72 -7.51 24.42 1.41
N LEU A 73 -7.40 25.58 2.07
CA LEU A 73 -8.33 26.71 1.92
C LEU A 73 -8.27 27.32 0.51
N TYR A 74 -7.11 27.27 -0.14
CA TYR A 74 -6.92 27.70 -1.54
C TYR A 74 -7.07 26.56 -2.55
N HIS A 75 -7.53 25.38 -2.14
CA HIS A 75 -7.68 24.20 -3.00
C HIS A 75 -6.40 23.82 -3.77
N ARG A 76 -5.23 24.07 -3.19
CA ARG A 76 -3.93 23.68 -3.77
C ARG A 76 -3.55 22.28 -3.35
N THR A 77 -2.83 21.59 -4.23
CA THR A 77 -2.18 20.33 -3.88
C THR A 77 -1.08 20.59 -2.85
N ALA A 78 -1.06 19.77 -1.82
CA ALA A 78 -0.11 19.87 -0.73
C ALA A 78 1.03 18.88 -0.98
N ASP A 79 1.80 19.13 -2.04
CA ASP A 79 3.04 18.41 -2.34
C ASP A 79 4.18 18.89 -1.42
N PHE A 80 5.16 18.02 -1.20
CA PHE A 80 6.26 18.28 -0.27
C PHE A 80 7.07 19.55 -0.64
N PRO A 81 7.41 19.83 -1.91
CA PRO A 81 8.11 21.06 -2.27
C PRO A 81 7.32 22.33 -1.94
N THR A 82 6.01 22.36 -2.20
CA THR A 82 5.15 23.51 -1.88
C THR A 82 4.99 23.69 -0.38
N ILE A 83 4.77 22.58 0.35
CA ILE A 83 4.70 22.60 1.81
C ILE A 83 6.01 23.10 2.41
N LYS A 84 7.15 22.58 1.93
CA LYS A 84 8.46 23.01 2.38
C LYS A 84 8.63 24.51 2.25
N ALA A 85 8.38 25.06 1.06
CA ALA A 85 8.48 26.50 0.85
C ALA A 85 7.53 27.30 1.79
N ALA A 86 6.32 26.79 2.05
CA ALA A 86 5.36 27.44 2.94
C ALA A 86 5.78 27.37 4.42
N VAL A 87 6.32 26.23 4.87
CA VAL A 87 6.81 26.03 6.25
C VAL A 87 8.05 26.86 6.49
N GLU A 88 9.03 26.86 5.58
CA GLU A 88 10.25 27.68 5.70
C GLU A 88 9.91 29.18 5.69
N SER A 89 8.93 29.59 4.88
CA SER A 89 8.46 30.97 4.85
C SER A 89 7.78 31.40 6.16
N SER A 90 7.02 30.51 6.81
CA SER A 90 6.27 30.81 8.04
C SER A 90 7.11 30.69 9.32
N SER A 91 7.89 29.62 9.46
CA SER A 91 8.74 29.32 10.62
C SER A 91 10.07 30.07 10.62
N LYS A 92 10.52 30.56 9.45
CA LYS A 92 11.87 31.09 9.23
C LYS A 92 13.00 30.09 9.55
N CYS A 93 12.66 28.80 9.62
CA CYS A 93 13.57 27.69 9.83
C CYS A 93 13.73 26.89 8.53
N THR A 94 14.78 26.09 8.43
CA THR A 94 14.90 25.07 7.37
C THR A 94 13.88 23.97 7.61
N PHE A 95 13.25 23.47 6.54
CA PHE A 95 12.33 22.33 6.62
C PHE A 95 12.79 21.19 5.71
N THR A 96 13.27 20.10 6.31
CA THR A 96 13.80 18.94 5.58
C THR A 96 12.85 17.75 5.63
N ILE A 97 13.03 16.80 4.70
CA ILE A 97 12.26 15.55 4.70
C ILE A 97 12.52 14.72 5.96
N GLN A 98 13.71 14.86 6.56
CA GLN A 98 14.10 14.21 7.82
C GLN A 98 13.29 14.76 8.99
N GLU A 99 13.15 16.08 9.10
CA GLU A 99 12.30 16.70 10.12
C GLU A 99 10.84 16.29 9.96
N PHE A 100 10.35 16.20 8.72
CA PHE A 100 9.02 15.66 8.46
C PHE A 100 8.90 14.19 8.92
N ALA A 101 9.90 13.36 8.65
CA ALA A 101 9.94 11.97 9.13
C ALA A 101 9.95 11.88 10.66
N ARG A 102 10.61 12.81 11.36
CA ARG A 102 10.57 12.91 12.84
C ARG A 102 9.18 13.31 13.32
N ILE A 103 8.51 14.27 12.67
CA ILE A 103 7.11 14.64 12.97
C ILE A 103 6.19 13.42 12.84
N VAL A 104 6.32 12.66 11.74
CA VAL A 104 5.54 11.44 11.49
C VAL A 104 5.83 10.36 12.55
N THR A 105 7.06 10.28 13.07
CA THR A 105 7.40 9.35 14.17
C THR A 105 6.69 9.69 15.48
N VAL A 106 6.50 10.97 15.76
CA VAL A 106 5.78 11.42 16.96
C VAL A 106 4.28 11.21 16.81
N TYR A 107 3.73 11.49 15.62
CA TYR A 107 2.29 11.35 15.36
C TYR A 107 2.02 10.68 14.00
N PRO A 108 2.08 9.33 13.93
CA PRO A 108 1.97 8.59 12.66
C PRO A 108 0.63 8.77 11.95
N GLU A 109 -0.47 8.82 12.71
CA GLU A 109 -1.83 8.96 12.18
C GLU A 109 -2.20 10.42 11.84
N ALA A 110 -1.27 11.37 12.00
CA ALA A 110 -1.52 12.78 11.74
C ALA A 110 -1.81 13.04 10.26
N TYR A 111 -1.12 12.32 9.38
CA TYR A 111 -1.07 12.60 7.96
C TYR A 111 -1.36 11.36 7.12
N ASP A 112 -2.20 11.54 6.11
CA ASP A 112 -2.34 10.59 5.01
C ASP A 112 -1.30 10.94 3.93
N LEU A 113 -0.31 10.06 3.79
CA LEU A 113 0.81 10.20 2.87
C LEU A 113 0.47 9.47 1.58
N SER A 114 0.33 10.23 0.50
CA SER A 114 0.08 9.69 -0.84
C SER A 114 1.04 10.33 -1.83
N PHE A 115 1.09 9.83 -3.05
CA PHE A 115 1.93 10.41 -4.09
C PHE A 115 1.07 11.01 -5.20
N THR A 116 1.59 12.06 -5.85
CA THR A 116 0.99 12.56 -7.08
C THR A 116 0.95 11.46 -8.15
N LYS A 117 -0.05 11.52 -9.03
CA LYS A 117 -0.10 10.61 -10.16
C LYS A 117 1.12 10.84 -11.04
N PRO A 118 1.85 9.79 -11.46
CA PRO A 118 2.95 9.94 -12.39
C PRO A 118 2.45 10.59 -13.67
N THR A 119 3.06 11.70 -14.08
CA THR A 119 2.92 12.26 -15.43
C THR A 119 4.19 11.91 -16.20
N ASP A 120 4.09 11.75 -17.53
CA ASP A 120 5.14 11.17 -18.40
C ASP A 120 6.56 11.76 -18.24
N ASN A 121 6.72 12.93 -17.63
CA ASN A 121 8.00 13.62 -17.46
C ASN A 121 8.36 14.04 -16.02
N THR A 122 7.60 13.64 -15.00
CA THR A 122 7.89 14.06 -13.61
C THR A 122 7.81 12.89 -12.64
N LEU A 123 8.78 12.84 -11.72
CA LEU A 123 8.75 11.90 -10.62
C LEU A 123 7.52 12.19 -9.74
N PRO A 124 6.84 11.14 -9.21
CA PRO A 124 5.75 11.34 -8.27
C PRO A 124 6.28 12.04 -7.00
N GLU A 125 5.57 13.06 -6.57
CA GLU A 125 5.91 13.86 -5.39
C GLU A 125 5.04 13.44 -4.20
N LEU A 126 5.63 13.45 -3.01
CA LEU A 126 4.94 13.13 -1.77
C LEU A 126 3.89 14.21 -1.47
N CYS A 127 2.62 13.82 -1.43
CA CYS A 127 1.49 14.63 -1.00
C CYS A 127 1.12 14.34 0.46
N ILE A 128 0.90 15.40 1.22
CA ILE A 128 0.56 15.33 2.64
C ILE A 128 -0.88 15.82 2.81
N LYS A 129 -1.73 14.98 3.38
CA LYS A 129 -3.10 15.35 3.75
C LYS A 129 -3.30 15.24 5.24
N THR A 130 -4.06 16.17 5.81
CA THR A 130 -4.37 16.18 7.24
C THR A 130 -5.53 15.24 7.56
N ALA A 131 -5.44 14.51 8.67
CA ALA A 131 -6.59 13.82 9.24
C ALA A 131 -7.64 14.84 9.75
N SER A 132 -8.92 14.47 9.81
CA SER A 132 -10.07 15.37 10.06
C SER A 132 -10.17 15.99 11.47
N LEU A 133 -9.07 16.08 12.23
CA LEU A 133 -9.03 16.67 13.56
C LEU A 133 -8.67 18.17 13.50
N SER A 134 -9.19 18.95 14.44
CA SER A 134 -8.90 20.38 14.52
C SER A 134 -7.47 20.65 15.00
N PHE A 135 -6.89 21.78 14.56
CA PHE A 135 -5.52 22.20 14.93
C PHE A 135 -5.22 22.10 16.44
N PRO A 136 -6.06 22.65 17.36
CA PRO A 136 -5.76 22.58 18.79
C PRO A 136 -5.68 21.14 19.32
N LYS A 137 -6.58 20.26 18.85
CA LYS A 137 -6.57 18.85 19.24
C LYS A 137 -5.31 18.14 18.75
N ARG A 138 -4.93 18.39 17.49
CA ARG A 138 -3.72 17.78 16.90
C ARG A 138 -2.44 18.27 17.59
N MET A 139 -2.40 19.54 17.97
CA MET A 139 -1.29 20.12 18.74
C MET A 139 -1.17 19.49 20.13
N THR A 140 -2.29 19.33 20.85
CA THR A 140 -2.28 18.64 22.15
C THR A 140 -1.86 17.18 22.01
N THR A 141 -2.36 16.46 21.00
CA THR A 141 -1.94 15.06 20.75
C THR A 141 -0.44 14.97 20.47
N PHE A 142 0.08 15.86 19.63
CA PHE A 142 1.51 15.89 19.30
C PHE A 142 2.38 16.17 20.53
N CYS A 143 2.03 17.19 21.33
CA CYS A 143 2.76 17.52 22.55
C CYS A 143 2.70 16.39 23.58
N THR A 144 1.55 15.73 23.73
CA THR A 144 1.39 14.58 24.63
C THR A 144 2.27 13.41 24.19
N ALA A 145 2.23 13.04 22.91
CA ALA A 145 3.05 11.96 22.37
C ALA A 145 4.56 12.24 22.50
N LEU A 146 4.97 13.51 22.35
CA LEU A 146 6.36 13.92 22.55
C LEU A 146 6.78 13.84 24.02
N ASN A 147 5.91 14.25 24.95
CA ASN A 147 6.14 14.09 26.38
C ASN A 147 6.26 12.61 26.78
N ASP A 148 5.42 11.73 26.22
CA ASP A 148 5.46 10.29 26.50
C ASP A 148 6.80 9.69 26.04
N LYS A 149 7.28 10.07 24.85
CA LYS A 149 8.61 9.67 24.35
C LYS A 149 9.75 10.21 25.21
N LEU A 150 9.65 11.45 25.68
CA LEU A 150 10.63 12.02 26.61
C LEU A 150 10.63 11.25 27.93
N ALA A 151 9.46 10.91 28.49
CA ALA A 151 9.36 10.13 29.72
C ALA A 151 9.96 8.72 29.57
N GLU A 152 9.73 8.06 28.43
CA GLU A 152 10.33 6.77 28.11
C GLU A 152 11.86 6.86 27.98
N PHE A 153 12.36 7.90 27.32
CA PHE A 153 13.80 8.16 27.22
C PHE A 153 14.42 8.42 28.58
N LEU A 154 13.78 9.25 29.41
CA LEU A 154 14.26 9.59 30.76
C LEU A 154 14.27 8.39 31.72
N ALA A 155 13.43 7.39 31.49
CA ALA A 155 13.47 6.12 32.21
C ALA A 155 14.74 5.31 31.91
N SER A 156 15.35 5.51 30.74
CA SER A 156 16.56 4.80 30.28
C SER A 156 17.84 5.64 30.41
N ASN A 157 17.73 6.97 30.27
CA ASN A 157 18.84 7.92 30.33
C ASN A 157 18.48 9.11 31.24
N PRO A 158 19.30 9.48 32.23
CA PRO A 158 18.94 10.52 33.20
C PRO A 158 19.02 11.96 32.67
N THR A 159 19.64 12.19 31.51
CA THR A 159 19.86 13.51 30.92
C THR A 159 18.91 13.76 29.76
N ALA A 160 18.14 14.86 29.81
CA ALA A 160 17.19 15.21 28.75
C ALA A 160 17.88 15.74 27.48
N ASP A 161 19.09 16.28 27.59
CA ASP A 161 19.79 16.99 26.50
C ASP A 161 20.07 16.11 25.27
N ASP A 162 20.21 14.80 25.47
CA ASP A 162 20.50 13.81 24.41
C ASP A 162 19.23 13.24 23.75
N PHE A 163 18.04 13.76 24.08
CA PHE A 163 16.80 13.28 23.50
C PHE A 163 16.72 13.66 22.02
N GLU A 164 16.76 12.66 21.15
CA GLU A 164 16.54 12.80 19.72
C GLU A 164 15.41 11.88 19.25
N VAL A 165 14.51 12.44 18.46
CA VAL A 165 13.40 11.68 17.86
C VAL A 165 13.92 10.98 16.61
N PRO A 166 13.77 9.65 16.48
CA PRO A 166 14.20 8.93 15.29
C PRO A 166 13.35 9.29 14.06
N GLU A 167 13.90 9.04 12.88
CA GLU A 167 13.21 9.27 11.60
C GLU A 167 12.27 8.11 11.26
N ALA A 168 11.04 8.42 10.82
CA ALA A 168 10.12 7.41 10.33
C ALA A 168 10.56 6.92 8.95
N SER A 169 10.27 5.65 8.66
CA SER A 169 10.31 5.15 7.28
C SER A 169 9.13 5.73 6.50
N LEU A 170 9.37 6.80 5.74
CA LEU A 170 8.40 7.37 4.83
C LEU A 170 8.18 6.42 3.63
N PRO A 171 6.98 6.41 3.03
CA PRO A 171 6.70 5.54 1.88
C PRO A 171 7.65 5.88 0.73
N PRO A 172 8.35 4.90 0.14
CA PRO A 172 9.27 5.13 -0.96
C PRO A 172 8.49 5.53 -2.22
N ALA A 173 9.05 6.44 -3.02
CA ALA A 173 8.46 6.87 -4.29
C ALA A 173 8.23 5.71 -5.28
N GLU A 174 8.98 4.61 -5.12
CA GLU A 174 8.85 3.39 -5.90
C GLU A 174 7.52 2.67 -5.70
N GLU A 175 6.90 2.76 -4.52
CA GLU A 175 5.58 2.19 -4.25
C GLU A 175 4.48 2.89 -5.05
N ALA A 176 4.65 4.20 -5.30
CA ALA A 176 3.69 4.99 -6.07
C ALA A 176 3.75 4.76 -7.58
N MET A 177 4.93 4.39 -8.11
CA MET A 177 5.10 4.09 -9.53
C MET A 177 4.57 2.70 -9.92
N GLY A 178 4.15 1.90 -8.93
CA GLY A 178 3.76 0.52 -9.14
C GLY A 178 4.95 -0.39 -9.44
N PRO A 179 4.71 -1.71 -9.58
CA PRO A 179 5.79 -2.65 -9.83
C PRO A 179 6.45 -2.32 -11.17
N THR A 180 7.74 -2.01 -11.12
CA THR A 180 8.55 -1.75 -12.32
C THR A 180 8.46 -2.92 -13.31
N PRO A 181 8.63 -2.71 -14.62
CA PRO A 181 8.60 -3.78 -15.61
C PRO A 181 9.53 -4.95 -15.27
N ILE A 182 10.68 -4.66 -14.64
CA ILE A 182 11.63 -5.70 -14.20
C ILE A 182 11.14 -6.45 -12.95
N ALA A 183 10.46 -5.78 -12.02
CA ALA A 183 9.82 -6.43 -10.88
C ALA A 183 8.65 -7.32 -11.33
N GLN A 184 7.88 -6.88 -12.34
CA GLN A 184 6.83 -7.68 -12.95
C GLN A 184 7.40 -8.95 -13.60
N LEU A 185 8.47 -8.83 -14.40
CA LEU A 185 9.17 -9.97 -14.98
C LEU A 185 9.66 -10.95 -13.90
N ARG A 186 10.33 -10.47 -12.85
CA ARG A 186 10.77 -11.33 -11.74
C ARG A 186 9.61 -12.01 -11.03
N SER A 187 8.51 -11.30 -10.80
CA SER A 187 7.31 -11.88 -10.19
C SER A 187 6.70 -12.98 -11.07
N GLN A 188 6.77 -12.81 -12.38
CA GLN A 188 6.32 -13.79 -13.36
C GLN A 188 7.25 -15.01 -13.37
N GLU A 189 8.56 -14.79 -13.35
CA GLU A 189 9.58 -15.86 -13.23
C GLU A 189 9.39 -16.66 -11.95
N VAL A 190 9.16 -16.02 -10.81
CA VAL A 190 8.88 -16.70 -9.53
C VAL A 190 7.60 -17.52 -9.60
N ARG A 191 6.53 -17.00 -10.24
CA ARG A 191 5.29 -17.77 -10.45
C ARG A 191 5.52 -18.97 -11.36
N HIS A 192 6.28 -18.81 -12.44
CA HIS A 192 6.64 -19.92 -13.32
C HIS A 192 7.56 -20.93 -12.63
N ALA A 193 8.50 -20.47 -11.79
CA ALA A 193 9.40 -21.33 -11.02
C ALA A 193 8.66 -22.09 -9.92
N ALA A 194 7.73 -21.45 -9.21
CA ALA A 194 6.88 -22.08 -8.22
C ALA A 194 5.92 -23.10 -8.86
N ALA A 195 5.32 -22.75 -10.01
CA ALA A 195 4.53 -23.69 -10.81
C ALA A 195 5.39 -24.85 -11.31
N ALA A 196 6.66 -24.59 -11.69
CA ALA A 196 7.63 -25.62 -12.11
C ALA A 196 8.08 -26.52 -10.95
N ALA A 197 8.19 -25.99 -9.73
CA ALA A 197 8.56 -26.72 -8.53
C ALA A 197 7.40 -27.53 -7.93
N ALA A 198 6.15 -27.15 -8.21
CA ALA A 198 4.95 -27.91 -7.85
C ALA A 198 4.78 -29.19 -8.70
N LEU A 199 5.49 -29.31 -9.84
CA LEU A 199 5.53 -30.58 -10.57
C LEU A 199 6.40 -31.57 -9.81
N THR A 200 5.79 -32.66 -9.34
CA THR A 200 6.55 -33.68 -8.60
C THR A 200 7.59 -34.32 -9.52
N PRO A 201 8.88 -34.38 -9.13
CA PRO A 201 9.91 -35.09 -9.89
C PRO A 201 9.54 -36.55 -10.18
N LEU A 202 8.67 -37.12 -9.34
CA LEU A 202 8.13 -38.47 -9.45
C LEU A 202 7.19 -38.64 -10.65
N GLU A 203 6.28 -37.70 -10.90
CA GLU A 203 5.37 -37.73 -12.06
C GLU A 203 6.12 -37.54 -13.37
N GLN A 204 7.14 -36.67 -13.37
CA GLN A 204 8.01 -36.49 -14.52
C GLN A 204 8.75 -37.79 -14.87
N ALA A 205 9.34 -38.46 -13.86
CA ALA A 205 10.02 -39.73 -14.05
C ALA A 205 9.06 -40.83 -14.56
N ALA A 206 7.85 -40.91 -14.00
CA ALA A 206 6.83 -41.86 -14.43
C ALA A 206 6.38 -41.63 -15.89
N PHE A 207 6.22 -40.37 -16.31
CA PHE A 207 5.87 -40.03 -17.69
C PHE A 207 7.00 -40.38 -18.67
N LEU A 208 8.25 -40.07 -18.29
CA LEU A 208 9.43 -40.39 -19.09
C LEU A 208 9.69 -41.90 -19.20
N ALA A 209 9.21 -42.70 -18.25
CA ALA A 209 9.36 -44.15 -18.22
C ALA A 209 8.31 -44.94 -19.04
N LYS A 210 7.32 -44.26 -19.66
CA LYS A 210 6.32 -44.94 -20.50
C LYS A 210 6.98 -45.77 -21.61
N PRO A 211 6.51 -46.98 -21.94
CA PRO A 211 7.12 -47.81 -22.97
C PRO A 211 7.12 -47.09 -24.33
N LEU A 212 8.19 -47.27 -25.10
CA LEU A 212 8.30 -46.77 -26.46
C LEU A 212 7.48 -47.65 -27.41
N PRO A 213 6.71 -47.08 -28.35
CA PRO A 213 6.14 -47.84 -29.45
C PRO A 213 7.23 -48.51 -30.28
N LYS A 214 6.99 -49.74 -30.75
CA LYS A 214 7.95 -50.54 -31.54
C LYS A 214 8.49 -49.82 -32.78
N GLU A 215 7.71 -48.91 -33.34
CA GLU A 215 8.05 -48.09 -34.51
C GLU A 215 9.13 -47.03 -34.21
N LEU A 216 9.36 -46.69 -32.94
CA LEU A 216 10.24 -45.60 -32.49
C LEU A 216 11.49 -46.09 -31.75
N GLU A 217 11.70 -47.41 -31.62
CA GLU A 217 12.84 -48.01 -30.92
C GLU A 217 14.20 -47.73 -31.60
N GLY A 218 14.20 -47.36 -32.89
CA GLY A 218 15.41 -47.00 -33.63
C GLY A 218 15.87 -45.54 -33.47
N LEU A 219 15.13 -44.70 -32.73
CA LEU A 219 15.46 -43.29 -32.57
C LEU A 219 16.51 -43.05 -31.47
N PRO A 220 17.36 -42.02 -31.60
CA PRO A 220 18.29 -41.64 -30.55
C PRO A 220 17.58 -41.31 -29.23
N SER A 221 18.09 -41.88 -28.13
CA SER A 221 17.52 -41.71 -26.78
C SER A 221 17.41 -40.25 -26.34
N TRP A 222 18.34 -39.39 -26.76
CA TRP A 222 18.31 -37.95 -26.47
C TRP A 222 17.09 -37.26 -27.12
N LEU A 223 16.70 -37.66 -28.32
CA LEU A 223 15.58 -37.09 -29.05
C LEU A 223 14.26 -37.54 -28.42
N VAL A 224 14.15 -38.83 -28.09
CA VAL A 224 13.02 -39.39 -27.36
C VAL A 224 12.81 -38.65 -26.03
N LYS A 225 13.90 -38.47 -25.25
CA LYS A 225 13.83 -37.77 -23.95
C LYS A 225 13.41 -36.30 -24.14
N LYS A 226 13.90 -35.62 -25.18
CA LYS A 226 13.55 -34.23 -25.48
C LYS A 226 12.08 -34.09 -25.84
N VAL A 227 11.56 -34.93 -26.74
CA VAL A 227 10.15 -34.90 -27.16
C VAL A 227 9.23 -35.22 -25.98
N ARG A 228 9.53 -36.26 -25.19
CA ARG A 228 8.72 -36.59 -24.00
C ARG A 228 8.72 -35.49 -22.95
N THR A 229 9.84 -34.80 -22.76
CA THR A 229 9.91 -33.66 -21.84
C THR A 229 9.02 -32.51 -22.34
N ALA A 230 9.04 -32.23 -23.65
CA ALA A 230 8.19 -31.21 -24.25
C ALA A 230 6.69 -31.57 -24.21
N GLU A 231 6.34 -32.84 -24.48
CA GLU A 231 4.95 -33.32 -24.37
C GLU A 231 4.43 -33.27 -22.93
N TRP A 232 5.27 -33.63 -21.96
CA TRP A 232 4.95 -33.53 -20.55
C TRP A 232 4.70 -32.08 -20.15
N GLN A 233 5.62 -31.16 -20.49
CA GLN A 233 5.44 -29.73 -20.24
C GLN A 233 4.13 -29.20 -20.86
N ARG A 234 3.83 -29.61 -22.10
CA ARG A 234 2.58 -29.22 -22.77
C ARG A 234 1.34 -29.77 -22.07
N ASN A 235 1.38 -31.02 -21.62
CA ASN A 235 0.26 -31.64 -20.91
C ASN A 235 0.04 -31.00 -19.53
N VAL A 236 1.11 -30.65 -18.82
CA VAL A 236 0.97 -29.99 -17.51
C VAL A 236 0.43 -28.57 -17.68
N LEU A 237 0.91 -27.82 -18.68
CA LEU A 237 0.34 -26.50 -18.97
C LEU A 237 -1.16 -26.58 -19.32
N LYS A 238 -1.59 -27.63 -20.02
CA LYS A 238 -3.01 -27.86 -20.32
C LYS A 238 -3.82 -28.24 -19.08
N ASN A 239 -3.29 -29.13 -18.24
CA ASN A 239 -3.96 -29.57 -17.02
C ASN A 239 -4.05 -28.42 -16.01
N ASN A 240 -2.94 -27.71 -15.75
CA ASN A 240 -2.94 -26.54 -14.86
C ASN A 240 -3.86 -25.42 -15.35
N ALA A 241 -4.04 -25.26 -16.67
CA ALA A 241 -4.99 -24.30 -17.21
C ALA A 241 -6.46 -24.73 -17.01
N ALA A 242 -6.74 -26.03 -17.07
CA ALA A 242 -8.07 -26.58 -16.78
C ALA A 242 -8.37 -26.54 -15.28
N ASP A 243 -7.41 -26.92 -14.44
CA ASP A 243 -7.51 -26.86 -12.98
C ASP A 243 -7.66 -25.40 -12.52
N GLY A 244 -6.83 -24.48 -13.03
CA GLY A 244 -6.98 -23.05 -12.74
C GLY A 244 -8.29 -22.44 -13.23
N ALA A 245 -8.94 -23.01 -14.25
CA ALA A 245 -10.28 -22.60 -14.68
C ALA A 245 -11.37 -23.12 -13.73
N ASN A 246 -11.23 -24.35 -13.22
CA ASN A 246 -12.10 -24.93 -12.20
C ASN A 246 -11.93 -24.23 -10.85
N ASP A 247 -10.70 -23.91 -10.44
CA ASP A 247 -10.42 -23.16 -9.22
C ASP A 247 -11.06 -21.77 -9.27
N ARG A 248 -10.95 -21.08 -10.41
CA ARG A 248 -11.65 -19.80 -10.63
C ARG A 248 -13.16 -19.96 -10.60
N PHE A 249 -13.67 -21.06 -11.16
CA PHE A 249 -15.09 -21.38 -11.14
C PHE A 249 -15.60 -21.58 -9.71
N GLU A 250 -14.89 -22.34 -8.87
CA GLU A 250 -15.25 -22.57 -7.47
C GLU A 250 -15.04 -21.31 -6.60
N ALA A 251 -13.95 -20.56 -6.82
CA ALA A 251 -13.64 -19.32 -6.09
C ALA A 251 -14.69 -18.21 -6.28
N THR A 252 -15.43 -18.22 -7.39
CA THR A 252 -16.45 -17.21 -7.70
C THR A 252 -17.84 -17.54 -7.17
N LEU A 253 -18.07 -18.76 -6.67
CA LEU A 253 -19.37 -19.20 -6.14
C LEU A 253 -19.88 -18.36 -4.96
N PRO A 254 -19.05 -17.96 -3.95
CA PRO A 254 -19.51 -17.11 -2.86
C PRO A 254 -20.05 -15.76 -3.35
N GLN A 255 -19.38 -15.15 -4.34
CA GLN A 255 -19.77 -13.87 -4.91
C GLN A 255 -21.08 -13.98 -5.70
N LEU A 256 -21.29 -15.09 -6.43
CA LEU A 256 -22.58 -15.36 -7.07
C LEU A 256 -23.70 -15.50 -6.03
N CYS A 257 -23.43 -16.20 -4.93
CA CYS A 257 -24.41 -16.36 -3.85
C CYS A 257 -24.80 -15.02 -3.22
N ASP A 258 -23.85 -14.09 -3.07
CA ASP A 258 -24.14 -12.74 -2.56
C ASP A 258 -25.14 -12.02 -3.47
N GLN A 259 -24.99 -12.19 -4.79
CA GLN A 259 -25.88 -11.58 -5.78
C GLN A 259 -27.27 -12.21 -5.79
N ILE A 260 -27.36 -13.54 -5.72
CA ILE A 260 -28.64 -14.26 -5.61
C ILE A 260 -29.38 -13.80 -4.35
N GLN A 261 -28.68 -13.71 -3.22
CA GLN A 261 -29.27 -13.24 -1.96
C GLN A 261 -29.72 -11.78 -2.07
N ALA A 262 -28.89 -10.89 -2.60
CA ALA A 262 -29.25 -9.49 -2.80
C ALA A 262 -30.47 -9.33 -3.71
N TYR A 263 -30.54 -10.11 -4.79
CA TYR A 263 -31.68 -10.12 -5.69
C TYR A 263 -32.95 -10.65 -5.03
N SER A 264 -32.85 -11.68 -4.19
CA SER A 264 -33.97 -12.20 -3.41
C SER A 264 -34.51 -11.18 -2.41
N VAL A 265 -33.63 -10.49 -1.68
CA VAL A 265 -34.00 -9.42 -0.76
C VAL A 265 -34.67 -8.25 -1.51
N PHE A 266 -34.12 -7.85 -2.65
CA PHE A 266 -34.67 -6.76 -3.47
C PHE A 266 -36.07 -7.07 -4.03
N THR A 267 -36.29 -8.30 -4.50
CA THR A 267 -37.57 -8.70 -5.10
C THR A 267 -38.60 -9.16 -4.08
N GLY A 268 -38.20 -9.46 -2.84
CA GLY A 268 -39.05 -10.03 -1.80
C GLY A 268 -39.55 -11.44 -2.11
N LYS A 269 -38.99 -12.11 -3.13
CA LYS A 269 -39.37 -13.45 -3.58
C LYS A 269 -38.31 -14.47 -3.15
N THR A 270 -38.75 -15.68 -2.89
CA THR A 270 -37.88 -16.83 -2.53
C THR A 270 -37.83 -17.90 -3.61
N ALA A 271 -38.60 -17.74 -4.69
CA ALA A 271 -38.63 -18.67 -5.81
C ALA A 271 -38.51 -17.93 -7.14
N PHE A 272 -37.61 -18.37 -8.00
CA PHE A 272 -37.28 -17.74 -9.27
C PHE A 272 -37.21 -18.77 -10.38
N GLU A 273 -37.70 -18.39 -11.56
CA GLU A 273 -37.44 -19.17 -12.78
C GLU A 273 -35.96 -19.01 -13.18
N LEU A 274 -35.26 -20.11 -13.48
CA LEU A 274 -33.82 -20.12 -13.70
C LEU A 274 -33.39 -19.17 -14.82
N ASP A 275 -34.08 -19.18 -15.96
CA ASP A 275 -33.75 -18.32 -17.09
C ASP A 275 -33.96 -16.83 -16.78
N LYS A 276 -35.03 -16.50 -16.04
CA LYS A 276 -35.26 -15.13 -15.58
C LYS A 276 -34.23 -14.71 -14.54
N LEU A 277 -33.80 -15.62 -13.66
CA LEU A 277 -32.77 -15.33 -12.67
C LEU A 277 -31.43 -15.03 -13.38
N VAL A 278 -31.03 -15.84 -14.35
CA VAL A 278 -29.81 -15.64 -15.15
C VAL A 278 -29.82 -14.28 -15.86
N GLN A 279 -30.94 -13.88 -16.47
CA GLN A 279 -31.06 -12.56 -17.12
C GLN A 279 -30.94 -11.37 -16.15
N ASN A 280 -31.23 -11.57 -14.87
CA ASN A 280 -31.16 -10.51 -13.86
C ASN A 280 -29.81 -10.48 -13.12
N LEU A 281 -29.01 -11.55 -13.20
CA LEU A 281 -27.69 -11.65 -12.59
C LEU A 281 -26.58 -11.13 -13.53
N ASN A 282 -26.76 -9.91 -14.04
CA ASN A 282 -25.84 -9.27 -15.01
C ASN A 282 -24.45 -8.93 -14.44
N LYS A 283 -24.28 -9.01 -13.11
CA LYS A 283 -23.01 -8.75 -12.42
C LYS A 283 -22.28 -10.03 -12.05
N ALA A 284 -22.75 -11.20 -12.49
CA ALA A 284 -22.13 -12.46 -12.13
C ALA A 284 -20.66 -12.53 -12.60
N PRO A 285 -19.76 -13.13 -11.82
CA PRO A 285 -18.33 -13.18 -12.18
C PRO A 285 -18.04 -13.91 -13.49
N ILE A 286 -18.84 -14.92 -13.85
CA ILE A 286 -18.71 -15.71 -15.08
C ILE A 286 -20.08 -15.78 -15.77
N PRO A 287 -20.42 -14.79 -16.62
CA PRO A 287 -21.77 -14.64 -17.17
C PRO A 287 -22.20 -15.82 -18.06
N ASP A 288 -21.26 -16.44 -18.76
CA ASP A 288 -21.54 -17.54 -19.68
C ASP A 288 -21.88 -18.87 -18.97
N LYS A 289 -21.55 -18.99 -17.67
CA LYS A 289 -21.69 -20.23 -16.90
C LYS A 289 -22.59 -20.10 -15.67
N ILE A 290 -23.40 -19.05 -15.57
CA ILE A 290 -24.26 -18.80 -14.39
C ILE A 290 -25.16 -20.02 -14.08
N LYS A 291 -25.69 -20.68 -15.11
CA LYS A 291 -26.55 -21.87 -14.94
C LYS A 291 -25.80 -23.01 -14.23
N GLU A 292 -24.61 -23.34 -14.73
CA GLU A 292 -23.73 -24.37 -14.14
C GLU A 292 -23.34 -23.99 -12.71
N GLN A 293 -23.07 -22.71 -12.45
CA GLN A 293 -22.73 -22.24 -11.10
C GLN A 293 -23.90 -22.37 -10.12
N ILE A 294 -25.14 -22.09 -10.54
CA ILE A 294 -26.33 -22.25 -9.69
C ILE A 294 -26.56 -23.73 -9.36
N GLU A 295 -26.41 -24.62 -10.34
CA GLU A 295 -26.52 -26.06 -10.14
C GLU A 295 -25.44 -26.56 -9.17
N ARG A 296 -24.20 -26.11 -9.32
CA ARG A 296 -23.11 -26.43 -8.39
C ARG A 296 -23.38 -25.94 -6.97
N VAL A 297 -23.92 -24.74 -6.81
CA VAL A 297 -24.32 -24.22 -5.49
C VAL A 297 -25.45 -25.06 -4.87
N ALA A 298 -26.40 -25.53 -5.69
CA ALA A 298 -27.47 -26.41 -5.23
C ALA A 298 -26.94 -27.75 -4.72
N GLU A 299 -25.90 -28.30 -5.36
CA GLU A 299 -25.21 -29.52 -4.89
C GLU A 299 -24.47 -29.28 -3.57
N MET A 300 -23.77 -28.14 -3.44
CA MET A 300 -22.98 -27.82 -2.25
C MET A 300 -23.84 -27.46 -1.03
N VAL A 301 -24.95 -26.76 -1.26
CA VAL A 301 -25.79 -26.21 -0.18
C VAL A 301 -27.28 -26.47 -0.44
N PRO A 302 -27.70 -27.74 -0.48
CA PRO A 302 -29.08 -28.12 -0.80
C PRO A 302 -30.10 -27.63 0.25
N PHE A 303 -29.65 -27.32 1.47
CA PHE A 303 -30.51 -26.82 2.53
C PHE A 303 -30.88 -25.33 2.37
N TRP A 304 -30.11 -24.58 1.57
CA TRP A 304 -30.36 -23.17 1.29
C TRP A 304 -30.94 -22.94 -0.10
N LEU A 305 -30.35 -23.56 -1.13
CA LEU A 305 -30.75 -23.39 -2.52
C LEU A 305 -31.12 -24.76 -3.12
N THR A 306 -32.32 -24.85 -3.70
CA THR A 306 -32.79 -26.06 -4.39
C THR A 306 -33.25 -25.70 -5.79
N VAL A 307 -32.89 -26.54 -6.77
CA VAL A 307 -33.37 -26.43 -8.15
C VAL A 307 -34.42 -27.51 -8.35
N VAL A 308 -35.66 -27.11 -8.62
CA VAL A 308 -36.80 -28.01 -8.81
C VAL A 308 -37.33 -27.85 -10.24
N GLU A 309 -37.54 -28.96 -10.93
CA GLU A 309 -38.19 -28.98 -12.24
C GLU A 309 -39.72 -28.94 -12.07
N SER A 310 -40.38 -27.97 -12.70
CA SER A 310 -41.85 -27.80 -12.67
C SER A 310 -42.37 -27.57 -14.09
N ASP A 311 -43.20 -28.49 -14.59
CA ASP A 311 -44.00 -28.39 -15.83
C ASP A 311 -43.31 -27.76 -17.06
N LYS A 312 -41.99 -28.01 -17.21
CA LYS A 312 -41.04 -27.56 -18.28
C LYS A 312 -40.14 -26.36 -17.95
N THR A 313 -40.19 -25.82 -16.75
CA THR A 313 -39.28 -24.76 -16.28
C THR A 313 -38.49 -25.20 -15.06
N ARG A 314 -37.21 -24.81 -14.97
CA ARG A 314 -36.39 -24.98 -13.77
C ARG A 314 -36.61 -23.81 -12.83
N VAL A 315 -37.02 -24.09 -11.60
CA VAL A 315 -37.27 -23.08 -10.57
C VAL A 315 -36.24 -23.21 -9.47
N VAL A 316 -35.55 -22.13 -9.17
CA VAL A 316 -34.61 -21.99 -8.06
C VAL A 316 -35.39 -21.52 -6.83
N ARG A 317 -35.38 -22.31 -5.76
CA ARG A 317 -36.02 -22.00 -4.48
C ARG A 317 -34.97 -21.77 -3.40
N LEU A 318 -35.09 -20.63 -2.73
CA LEU A 318 -34.28 -20.24 -1.58
C LEU A 318 -35.05 -20.49 -0.28
N ASN A 319 -34.36 -21.02 0.72
CA ASN A 319 -34.94 -21.25 2.04
C ASN A 319 -34.75 -20.00 2.94
N PRO A 320 -35.82 -19.24 3.24
CA PRO A 320 -35.71 -18.00 4.01
C PRO A 320 -35.40 -18.24 5.50
N LYS A 321 -35.57 -19.48 5.99
CA LYS A 321 -35.30 -19.82 7.39
C LYS A 321 -33.80 -19.88 7.70
N GLN A 322 -32.96 -20.00 6.66
CA GLN A 322 -31.53 -20.14 6.82
C GLN A 322 -30.84 -18.79 6.85
N ARG A 323 -29.91 -18.62 7.79
CA ARG A 323 -29.09 -17.40 7.88
C ARG A 323 -28.01 -17.43 6.82
N TYR A 324 -28.11 -16.55 5.83
CA TYR A 324 -27.16 -16.43 4.73
C TYR A 324 -25.67 -16.31 5.17
N PRO A 325 -25.31 -15.56 6.23
CA PRO A 325 -23.91 -15.50 6.67
C PRO A 325 -23.29 -16.87 7.02
N ALA A 326 -24.08 -17.77 7.62
CA ALA A 326 -23.63 -19.12 7.94
C ALA A 326 -23.46 -19.97 6.67
N VAL A 327 -24.37 -19.82 5.70
CA VAL A 327 -24.27 -20.46 4.38
C VAL A 327 -23.00 -20.01 3.66
N LYS A 328 -22.72 -18.70 3.64
CA LYS A 328 -21.54 -18.13 3.00
C LYS A 328 -20.25 -18.68 3.60
N GLN A 329 -20.20 -18.86 4.92
CA GLN A 329 -19.05 -19.43 5.60
C GLN A 329 -18.82 -20.89 5.17
N ILE A 330 -19.88 -21.69 5.08
CA ILE A 330 -19.80 -23.09 4.62
C ILE A 330 -19.29 -23.16 3.18
N ILE A 331 -19.84 -22.35 2.26
CA ILE A 331 -19.37 -22.30 0.87
C ILE A 331 -17.90 -21.89 0.80
N SER A 332 -17.52 -20.85 1.54
CA SER A 332 -16.13 -20.35 1.56
C SER A 332 -15.15 -21.36 2.17
N GLN A 333 -15.61 -22.24 3.05
CA GLN A 333 -14.81 -23.33 3.61
C GLN A 333 -14.68 -24.49 2.62
N SER A 334 -15.79 -24.89 1.98
CA SER A 334 -15.78 -25.96 0.97
C SER A 334 -14.90 -25.61 -0.24
N VAL A 335 -14.90 -24.34 -0.66
CA VAL A 335 -14.02 -23.83 -1.74
C VAL A 335 -12.54 -23.79 -1.34
N LYS A 336 -12.22 -23.76 -0.03
CA LYS A 336 -10.83 -23.81 0.47
C LYS A 336 -10.30 -25.22 0.72
N LEU A 337 -11.20 -26.20 0.78
CA LEU A 337 -10.89 -27.60 1.10
C LEU A 337 -10.72 -28.46 -0.16
N ASN A 338 -11.23 -28.00 -1.30
CA ASN A 338 -10.90 -28.51 -2.63
C ASN A 338 -9.67 -27.79 -3.19
#